data_AF-A0A0D1ZCR0-F1
#
_entry.id   AF-A0A0D1ZCR0-F1
#
_cell.length_a   1.000
_cell.length_b   1.000
_cell.length_c   1.000
_cell.angle_alpha   90.00
_cell.angle_beta   90.00
_cell.angle_gamma   90.00
#
_symmetry.space_group_name_H-M   'P 1'
#
loop_
_entity.id
_entity.type
_entity.pdbx_description
1 polymer ?
#
loop_
_entity_poly.entity_id
_entity_poly.type
_entity_poly.pdbx_seq_one_letter_code
_entity_poly.pdbx_strand_id
1 'polypeptide(L)'
;MSANAGDPTSEHHSVSGPEQLTMPPLQLPPNLKFGPFSVTSQVFHISNTKLSYGLVNLKPLLPGHILICPVRCVPRLSQLTVAETTDLFNTVRIISRTLERVYSAGALNVAVQDGVDAGQSVPHVHVHVIPRKKGDYDHRGGGDQIYDAMDGEEGNVGRAFLEIQQQRRGRVNHRKEFSAGPDSDRKPRSEEEMQKEAFWLRSEVEKDYVEES
;
A
#
# COMPACT_ATOMS: atom_id res chain seq x y z
N MET A 1 37.59 60.37 31.43
CA MET A 1 36.14 60.19 31.60
C MET A 1 35.55 59.91 30.23
N SER A 2 34.93 58.74 30.07
CA SER A 2 33.75 58.42 29.21
C SER A 2 33.77 58.83 27.72
N ALA A 3 33.33 58.03 26.76
CA ALA A 3 32.68 56.71 26.76
C ALA A 3 32.87 56.08 25.37
N ASN A 4 33.00 54.77 25.36
CA ASN A 4 33.04 53.89 24.19
C ASN A 4 31.59 53.59 23.78
N ALA A 5 31.17 53.98 22.56
CA ALA A 5 29.87 53.60 22.00
C ALA A 5 30.07 52.38 21.10
N GLY A 6 29.83 51.19 21.67
CA GLY A 6 29.83 49.92 20.96
C GLY A 6 28.55 49.75 20.16
N ASP A 7 28.74 49.34 18.91
CA ASP A 7 27.73 48.93 17.93
C ASP A 7 26.97 47.66 18.41
N PRO A 8 25.63 47.64 18.44
CA PRO A 8 24.88 46.44 18.77
C PRO A 8 24.87 45.49 17.57
N THR A 9 25.71 44.46 17.65
CA THR A 9 25.68 43.32 16.72
C THR A 9 24.30 42.65 16.77
N SER A 10 23.68 42.52 15.60
CA SER A 10 22.44 41.78 15.41
C SER A 10 22.69 40.29 15.59
N GLU A 11 22.16 39.73 16.68
CA GLU A 11 22.07 38.29 16.87
C GLU A 11 21.11 37.71 15.82
N HIS A 12 21.66 37.18 14.74
CA HIS A 12 20.95 36.27 13.85
C HIS A 12 20.69 34.96 14.59
N HIS A 13 19.58 34.89 15.32
CA HIS A 13 18.97 33.62 15.69
C HIS A 13 18.54 32.89 14.40
N SER A 14 19.43 32.01 13.93
CA SER A 14 19.09 31.00 12.95
C SER A 14 18.16 29.99 13.63
N VAL A 15 16.85 30.18 13.43
CA VAL A 15 15.86 29.17 13.77
C VAL A 15 16.15 27.97 12.88
N SER A 16 16.76 26.94 13.45
CA SER A 16 16.89 25.63 12.82
C SER A 16 15.48 25.13 12.50
N GLY A 17 15.17 25.01 11.20
CA GLY A 17 13.94 24.38 10.74
C GLY A 17 13.82 22.96 11.29
N PRO A 18 12.59 22.40 11.36
CA PRO A 18 12.41 21.06 11.89
C PRO A 18 13.27 20.09 11.07
N GLU A 19 14.17 19.37 11.74
CA GLU A 19 14.80 18.17 11.21
C GLU A 19 13.66 17.30 10.67
N GLN A 20 13.55 17.22 9.35
CA GLN A 20 12.73 16.18 8.73
C GLN A 20 13.37 14.87 9.19
N LEU A 21 12.72 14.18 10.12
CA LEU A 21 13.02 12.81 10.48
C LEU A 21 12.89 11.98 9.19
N THR A 22 13.98 11.90 8.43
CA THR A 22 14.05 11.05 7.25
C THR A 22 14.05 9.63 7.77
N MET A 23 12.92 8.95 7.67
CA MET A 23 12.86 7.54 8.03
C MET A 23 13.94 6.78 7.24
N PRO A 24 14.79 5.97 7.90
CA PRO A 24 15.84 5.22 7.20
C PRO A 24 15.20 4.38 6.09
N PRO A 25 15.81 4.13 4.93
CA PRO A 25 15.17 3.38 3.85
C PRO A 25 14.77 1.95 4.30
N LEU A 26 13.65 1.42 3.77
CA LEU A 26 13.28 0.02 3.99
C LEU A 26 14.37 -0.88 3.40
N GLN A 27 14.92 -1.78 4.22
CA GLN A 27 15.81 -2.82 3.76
C GLN A 27 14.98 -3.94 3.13
N LEU A 28 14.72 -3.80 1.82
CA LEU A 28 13.99 -4.79 1.04
C LEU A 28 14.93 -5.87 0.51
N PRO A 29 14.48 -7.13 0.40
CA PRO A 29 15.21 -8.17 -0.30
C PRO A 29 15.54 -7.75 -1.75
N PRO A 30 16.72 -8.13 -2.28
CA PRO A 30 17.05 -7.86 -3.66
C PRO A 30 16.04 -8.54 -4.58
N ASN A 31 15.56 -7.81 -5.59
CA ASN A 31 14.55 -8.30 -6.57
C ASN A 31 13.23 -8.74 -5.92
N LEU A 32 12.72 -8.01 -4.93
CA LEU A 32 11.39 -8.26 -4.38
C LEU A 32 10.32 -8.18 -5.48
N LYS A 33 9.42 -9.18 -5.52
CA LYS A 33 8.40 -9.32 -6.55
C LYS A 33 7.01 -9.52 -5.97
N PHE A 34 6.04 -8.98 -6.68
CA PHE A 34 4.64 -9.38 -6.61
C PHE A 34 4.28 -10.17 -7.87
N GLY A 35 4.35 -11.50 -7.81
CA GLY A 35 4.19 -12.34 -9.00
C GLY A 35 5.26 -12.03 -10.06
N PRO A 36 4.87 -11.66 -11.30
CA PRO A 36 5.84 -11.27 -12.33
C PRO A 36 6.35 -9.82 -12.20
N PHE A 37 5.80 -9.01 -11.28
CA PHE A 37 6.08 -7.59 -11.19
C PHE A 37 7.14 -7.28 -10.13
N SER A 38 8.16 -6.50 -10.49
CA SER A 38 9.10 -5.95 -9.50
C SER A 38 8.42 -4.84 -8.71
N VAL A 39 8.55 -4.86 -7.38
CA VAL A 39 7.96 -3.86 -6.48
C VAL A 39 9.03 -3.26 -5.57
N THR A 40 9.00 -1.94 -5.40
CA THR A 40 9.99 -1.19 -4.63
C THR A 40 9.34 -0.04 -3.88
N SER A 41 9.18 1.12 -4.52
CA SER A 41 8.63 2.37 -3.97
C SER A 41 7.19 2.25 -3.47
N GLN A 42 6.46 1.20 -3.87
CA GLN A 42 5.10 0.93 -3.43
C GLN A 42 5.04 0.16 -2.09
N VAL A 43 6.18 -0.34 -1.61
CA VAL A 43 6.28 -1.13 -0.38
C VAL A 43 6.39 -0.18 0.81
N PHE A 44 5.47 -0.33 1.77
CA PHE A 44 5.43 0.51 2.98
C PHE A 44 5.86 -0.23 4.25
N HIS A 45 5.86 -1.57 4.22
CA HIS A 45 6.21 -2.37 5.39
C HIS A 45 6.96 -3.64 5.00
N ILE A 46 7.89 -4.06 5.85
CA ILE A 46 8.46 -5.40 5.86
C ILE A 46 8.42 -5.91 7.30
N SER A 47 7.90 -7.12 7.48
CA SER A 47 7.81 -7.80 8.78
C SER A 47 9.18 -7.86 9.48
N ASN A 48 9.17 -7.99 10.80
CA ASN A 48 10.41 -8.14 11.56
C ASN A 48 11.14 -9.45 11.23
N THR A 49 10.40 -10.53 10.94
CA THR A 49 10.97 -11.81 10.50
C THR A 49 11.41 -11.82 9.03
N LYS A 50 11.08 -10.76 8.27
CA LYS A 50 11.38 -10.60 6.84
C LYS A 50 10.73 -11.66 5.95
N LEU A 51 9.64 -12.27 6.41
CA LEU A 51 8.88 -13.27 5.63
C LEU A 51 7.68 -12.69 4.90
N SER A 52 7.17 -11.53 5.33
CA SER A 52 6.07 -10.81 4.67
C SER A 52 6.37 -9.33 4.46
N TYR A 53 5.69 -8.72 3.49
CA TYR A 53 5.77 -7.29 3.18
C TYR A 53 4.37 -6.74 2.83
N GLY A 54 4.20 -5.43 3.01
CA GLY A 54 2.98 -4.71 2.65
C GLY A 54 3.23 -3.74 1.49
N LEU A 55 2.34 -3.71 0.51
CA LEU A 55 2.35 -2.75 -0.59
C LEU A 55 1.03 -2.00 -0.72
N VAL A 56 1.11 -0.75 -1.16
CA VAL A 56 -0.09 0.02 -1.50
C VAL A 56 -0.68 -0.45 -2.84
N ASN A 57 -2.01 -0.50 -2.96
CA ASN A 57 -2.66 -1.04 -4.14
C ASN A 57 -2.71 -0.02 -5.28
N LEU A 58 -2.35 -0.39 -6.50
CA LEU A 58 -2.36 0.53 -7.64
C LEU A 58 -3.77 1.07 -7.99
N LYS A 59 -4.80 0.24 -7.88
CA LYS A 59 -6.21 0.61 -8.10
C LYS A 59 -7.02 0.25 -6.85
N PRO A 60 -6.93 1.02 -5.76
CA PRO A 60 -7.53 0.68 -4.47
C PRO A 60 -9.07 0.80 -4.54
N LEU A 61 -9.80 -0.29 -4.27
CA LEU A 61 -11.29 -0.30 -4.30
C LEU A 61 -11.91 0.77 -3.40
N LEU A 62 -11.30 1.00 -2.25
CA LEU A 62 -11.59 2.08 -1.31
C LEU A 62 -10.27 2.66 -0.80
N PRO A 63 -10.25 3.92 -0.30
CA PRO A 63 -9.06 4.49 0.33
C PRO A 63 -8.47 3.56 1.40
N GLY A 64 -7.16 3.36 1.36
CA GLY A 64 -6.47 2.46 2.29
C GLY A 64 -6.50 0.98 1.92
N HIS A 65 -7.08 0.60 0.78
CA HIS A 65 -6.94 -0.77 0.26
C HIS A 65 -5.46 -1.05 -0.04
N ILE A 66 -4.86 -1.93 0.77
CA ILE A 66 -3.48 -2.41 0.62
C ILE A 66 -3.45 -3.93 0.40
N LEU A 67 -2.27 -4.44 0.05
CA LEU A 67 -1.98 -5.86 -0.05
C LEU A 67 -0.87 -6.24 0.93
N ILE A 68 -1.04 -7.36 1.63
CA ILE A 68 0.05 -8.01 2.40
C ILE A 68 0.41 -9.32 1.71
N CYS A 69 1.70 -9.53 1.43
CA CYS A 69 2.20 -10.67 0.67
C CYS A 69 3.37 -11.33 1.40
N PRO A 70 3.57 -12.65 1.25
CA PRO A 70 4.83 -13.27 1.64
C PRO A 70 5.96 -12.79 0.72
N VAL A 71 7.19 -12.74 1.21
CA VAL A 71 8.38 -12.40 0.42
C VAL A 71 8.66 -13.49 -0.61
N ARG A 72 8.45 -14.76 -0.26
CA ARG A 72 8.57 -15.88 -1.20
C ARG A 72 7.35 -15.94 -2.10
N CYS A 73 7.59 -15.78 -3.40
CA CYS A 73 6.54 -15.80 -4.42
C CYS A 73 6.00 -17.21 -4.65
N VAL A 74 4.91 -17.56 -3.98
CA VAL A 74 4.11 -18.78 -4.24
C VAL A 74 2.67 -18.44 -4.58
N PRO A 75 2.02 -19.12 -5.54
CA PRO A 75 0.65 -18.82 -5.94
C PRO A 75 -0.42 -19.27 -4.94
N ARG A 76 -0.16 -20.29 -4.11
CA ARG A 76 -1.19 -20.91 -3.28
C ARG A 76 -0.88 -20.87 -1.79
N LEU A 77 -1.90 -20.65 -0.95
CA LEU A 77 -1.77 -20.69 0.51
C LEU A 77 -1.17 -22.02 1.00
N SER A 78 -1.57 -23.13 0.39
CA SER A 78 -1.07 -24.48 0.71
C SER A 78 0.43 -24.69 0.47
N GLN A 79 1.08 -23.76 -0.24
CA GLN A 79 2.52 -23.80 -0.52
C GLN A 79 3.32 -22.96 0.46
N LEU A 80 2.67 -22.21 1.36
CA LEU A 80 3.33 -21.50 2.45
C LEU A 80 3.81 -22.49 3.51
N THR A 81 4.95 -22.17 4.11
CA THR A 81 5.37 -22.80 5.36
C THR A 81 4.52 -22.29 6.52
N VAL A 82 4.56 -23.01 7.65
CA VAL A 82 3.91 -22.56 8.90
C VAL A 82 4.46 -21.21 9.35
N ALA A 83 5.77 -20.99 9.21
CA ALA A 83 6.42 -19.73 9.56
C ALA A 83 5.92 -18.57 8.70
N GLU A 84 5.83 -18.74 7.38
CA GLU A 84 5.30 -17.72 6.47
C GLU A 84 3.82 -17.47 6.69
N THR A 85 3.02 -18.51 6.93
CA THR A 85 1.58 -18.34 7.23
C THR A 85 1.38 -17.53 8.51
N THR A 86 2.16 -17.86 9.55
CA THR A 86 2.12 -17.15 10.84
C THR A 86 2.54 -15.69 10.68
N ASP A 87 3.65 -15.44 10.00
CA ASP A 87 4.16 -14.10 9.77
C ASP A 87 3.21 -13.25 8.91
N LEU A 88 2.62 -13.86 7.87
CA LEU A 88 1.66 -13.20 6.97
C LEU A 88 0.47 -12.66 7.74
N PHE A 89 -0.21 -13.50 8.53
CA PHE A 89 -1.41 -13.08 9.27
C PHE A 89 -1.08 -12.24 10.51
N ASN A 90 0.09 -12.41 11.13
CA ASN A 90 0.58 -11.47 12.14
C ASN A 90 0.80 -10.08 11.53
N THR A 91 1.38 -10.02 10.33
CA THR A 91 1.55 -8.75 9.59
C THR A 91 0.19 -8.12 9.27
N VAL A 92 -0.77 -8.91 8.78
CA VAL A 92 -2.15 -8.43 8.56
C VAL A 92 -2.74 -7.85 9.84
N ARG A 93 -2.64 -8.55 10.98
CA ARG A 93 -3.14 -8.07 12.28
C ARG A 93 -2.52 -6.74 12.69
N ILE A 94 -1.20 -6.57 12.56
CA ILE A 94 -0.51 -5.34 12.94
C ILE A 94 -0.95 -4.19 12.05
N ILE A 95 -0.89 -4.37 10.72
CA ILE A 95 -1.24 -3.32 9.76
C ILE A 95 -2.73 -2.94 9.84
N SER A 96 -3.60 -3.90 10.14
CA SER A 96 -5.04 -3.65 10.34
C SER A 96 -5.31 -2.55 11.35
N ARG A 97 -4.59 -2.54 12.48
CA ARG A 97 -4.74 -1.50 13.53
C ARG A 97 -4.31 -0.13 13.04
N THR A 98 -3.18 -0.04 12.33
CA THR A 98 -2.72 1.21 11.72
C THR A 98 -3.77 1.73 10.76
N LEU A 99 -4.29 0.87 9.88
CA LEU A 99 -5.29 1.26 8.88
C LEU A 99 -6.58 1.78 9.52
N GLU A 100 -7.11 1.10 10.54
CA GLU A 100 -8.29 1.56 11.27
C GLU A 100 -8.09 2.95 11.86
N ARG A 101 -6.93 3.19 12.49
CA ARG A 101 -6.58 4.50 13.07
C ARG A 101 -6.48 5.59 12.01
N VAL A 102 -5.64 5.39 11.00
CA VAL A 102 -5.29 6.45 10.04
C VAL A 102 -6.42 6.74 9.05
N TYR A 103 -7.28 5.76 8.77
CA TYR A 103 -8.45 5.96 7.94
C TYR A 103 -9.72 6.25 8.74
N SER A 104 -9.68 6.20 10.08
CA SER A 104 -10.87 6.28 10.94
C SER A 104 -11.94 5.27 10.52
N ALA A 105 -11.50 4.03 10.25
CA ALA A 105 -12.37 2.92 9.88
C ALA A 105 -12.83 2.18 11.14
N GLY A 106 -14.06 1.67 11.11
CA GLY A 106 -14.64 0.89 12.21
C GLY A 106 -14.68 -0.61 11.94
N ALA A 107 -14.26 -1.03 10.75
CA ALA A 107 -14.19 -2.43 10.31
C ALA A 107 -13.20 -2.56 9.15
N LEU A 108 -12.90 -3.80 8.77
CA LEU A 108 -12.04 -4.15 7.64
C LEU A 108 -12.67 -5.29 6.83
N ASN A 109 -12.51 -5.27 5.51
CA ASN A 109 -12.52 -6.52 4.74
C ASN A 109 -11.09 -7.06 4.70
N VAL A 110 -10.93 -8.32 5.10
CA VAL A 110 -9.69 -9.07 4.97
C VAL A 110 -9.98 -10.30 4.11
N ALA A 111 -9.41 -10.36 2.92
CA ALA A 111 -9.75 -11.39 1.93
C ALA A 111 -8.52 -11.98 1.24
N VAL A 112 -8.59 -13.27 0.94
CA VAL A 112 -7.59 -13.99 0.14
C VAL A 112 -8.31 -14.74 -0.98
N GLN A 113 -7.94 -14.44 -2.22
CA GLN A 113 -8.38 -15.17 -3.41
C GLN A 113 -7.33 -16.23 -3.74
N ASP A 114 -7.50 -17.45 -3.21
CA ASP A 114 -6.52 -18.54 -3.32
C ASP A 114 -6.74 -19.43 -4.56
N GLY A 115 -6.35 -18.91 -5.72
CA GLY A 115 -6.45 -19.59 -7.02
C GLY A 115 -7.36 -18.87 -8.02
N VAL A 116 -7.20 -19.20 -9.31
CA VAL A 116 -7.86 -18.48 -10.42
C VAL A 116 -9.38 -18.48 -10.29
N ASP A 117 -9.98 -19.62 -9.94
CA ASP A 117 -11.43 -19.76 -9.77
C ASP A 117 -11.97 -19.04 -8.53
N ALA A 118 -11.08 -18.56 -7.65
CA ALA A 118 -11.42 -17.69 -6.51
C ALA A 118 -11.19 -16.20 -6.82
N GLY A 119 -10.88 -15.84 -8.08
CA GLY A 119 -10.63 -14.46 -8.51
C GLY A 119 -9.15 -14.04 -8.51
N GLN A 120 -8.21 -14.97 -8.24
CA GLN A 120 -6.79 -14.62 -8.17
C GLN A 120 -6.25 -14.14 -9.52
N SER A 121 -5.91 -12.86 -9.61
CA SER A 121 -5.35 -12.25 -10.83
C SER A 121 -3.83 -12.28 -10.93
N VAL A 122 -3.12 -12.39 -9.80
CA VAL A 122 -1.65 -12.49 -9.75
C VAL A 122 -1.27 -13.79 -9.05
N PRO A 123 -0.42 -14.65 -9.66
CA PRO A 123 -0.05 -15.96 -9.10
C PRO A 123 0.99 -15.82 -7.98
N HIS A 124 0.64 -15.07 -6.94
CA HIS A 124 1.38 -14.86 -5.72
C HIS A 124 0.33 -14.64 -4.62
N VAL A 125 0.40 -15.38 -3.51
CA VAL A 125 -0.46 -15.15 -2.35
C VAL A 125 -0.43 -13.67 -1.96
N HIS A 126 -1.60 -13.09 -1.78
CA HIS A 126 -1.76 -11.74 -1.23
C HIS A 126 -3.08 -11.67 -0.46
N VAL A 127 -3.03 -10.92 0.64
CA VAL A 127 -4.20 -10.62 1.47
C VAL A 127 -4.61 -9.19 1.16
N HIS A 128 -5.84 -9.03 0.68
CA HIS A 128 -6.48 -7.72 0.59
C HIS A 128 -6.87 -7.27 1.98
N VAL A 129 -6.48 -6.05 2.36
CA VAL A 129 -6.95 -5.40 3.59
C VAL A 129 -7.56 -4.07 3.21
N ILE A 130 -8.86 -3.93 3.41
CA ILE A 130 -9.66 -2.79 2.94
C ILE A 130 -10.37 -2.16 4.14
N PRO A 131 -10.00 -0.94 4.55
CA PRO A 131 -10.66 -0.23 5.64
C PRO A 131 -12.09 0.16 5.29
N ARG A 132 -13.01 -0.07 6.22
CA ARG A 132 -14.45 0.15 6.04
C ARG A 132 -15.01 1.20 6.99
N LYS A 133 -15.84 2.07 6.44
CA LYS A 133 -16.69 3.00 7.18
C LYS A 133 -18.15 2.68 6.93
N LYS A 134 -19.01 3.03 7.87
CA LYS A 134 -20.45 2.92 7.67
C LYS A 134 -20.85 3.74 6.43
N GLY A 135 -21.50 3.09 5.47
CA GLY A 135 -22.01 3.69 4.24
C GLY A 135 -20.97 4.02 3.17
N ASP A 136 -19.72 3.55 3.31
CA ASP A 136 -18.64 3.81 2.34
C ASP A 136 -18.88 3.23 0.94
N TYR A 137 -19.85 2.33 0.80
CA TYR A 137 -20.20 1.66 -0.44
C TYR A 137 -21.69 1.79 -0.82
N ASP A 138 -22.47 2.61 -0.10
CA ASP A 138 -23.92 2.75 -0.32
C ASP A 138 -24.24 3.27 -1.73
N HIS A 139 -23.38 4.16 -2.26
CA HIS A 139 -23.48 4.68 -3.62
C HIS A 139 -23.36 3.61 -4.72
N ARG A 140 -22.88 2.42 -4.37
CA ARG A 140 -22.73 1.25 -5.26
C ARG A 140 -23.64 0.08 -4.89
N GLY A 141 -24.66 0.32 -4.05
CA GLY A 141 -25.63 -0.71 -3.67
C GLY A 141 -25.36 -1.39 -2.32
N GLY A 142 -24.42 -0.87 -1.54
CA GLY A 142 -24.20 -1.28 -0.15
C GLY A 142 -22.95 -2.15 0.06
N GLY A 143 -22.71 -2.51 1.32
CA GLY A 143 -21.41 -3.03 1.77
C GLY A 143 -20.94 -4.32 1.10
N ASP A 144 -21.86 -5.18 0.66
CA ASP A 144 -21.56 -6.48 0.03
C ASP A 144 -21.09 -6.36 -1.41
N GLN A 145 -21.38 -5.24 -2.09
CA GLN A 145 -20.95 -5.00 -3.46
C GLN A 145 -19.42 -4.87 -3.59
N ILE A 146 -18.71 -4.75 -2.47
CA ILE A 146 -17.25 -4.84 -2.44
C ILE A 146 -16.75 -6.21 -2.92
N TYR A 147 -17.51 -7.30 -2.71
CA TYR A 147 -17.12 -8.64 -3.15
C TYR A 147 -17.20 -8.75 -4.67
N ASP A 148 -18.25 -8.22 -5.28
CA ASP A 148 -18.40 -8.15 -6.73
C ASP A 148 -17.29 -7.28 -7.34
N ALA A 149 -16.93 -6.16 -6.69
CA ALA A 149 -15.83 -5.31 -7.13
C ALA A 149 -14.45 -6.00 -7.00
N MET A 150 -14.24 -6.84 -5.98
CA MET A 150 -13.02 -7.64 -5.82
C MET A 150 -12.88 -8.71 -6.91
N ASP A 151 -13.96 -9.37 -7.30
CA ASP A 151 -13.97 -10.40 -8.34
C ASP A 151 -13.94 -9.79 -9.77
N GLY A 152 -14.50 -8.58 -9.92
CA GLY A 152 -14.60 -7.86 -11.18
C GLY A 152 -13.30 -7.21 -11.67
N GLU A 153 -13.41 -6.48 -12.79
CA GLU A 153 -12.27 -5.80 -13.42
C GLU A 153 -11.57 -4.79 -12.50
N GLU A 154 -12.32 -4.19 -11.58
CA GLU A 154 -11.83 -3.18 -10.64
C GLU A 154 -10.88 -3.73 -9.58
N GLY A 155 -11.13 -4.96 -9.13
CA GLY A 155 -10.32 -5.68 -8.15
C GLY A 155 -9.13 -6.40 -8.77
N ASN A 156 -9.06 -6.47 -10.10
CA ASN A 156 -8.02 -7.19 -10.83
C ASN A 156 -6.66 -6.48 -10.76
N VAL A 157 -5.91 -6.78 -9.69
CA VAL A 157 -4.58 -6.22 -9.46
C VAL A 157 -3.59 -6.58 -10.57
N GLY A 158 -3.66 -7.80 -11.13
CA GLY A 158 -2.76 -8.22 -12.21
C GLY A 158 -2.89 -7.36 -13.46
N ARG A 159 -4.11 -7.05 -13.88
CA ARG A 159 -4.40 -6.14 -15.00
C ARG A 159 -3.89 -4.73 -14.70
N ALA A 160 -4.11 -4.21 -13.49
CA ALA A 160 -3.62 -2.90 -13.09
C ALA A 160 -2.09 -2.79 -13.23
N PHE A 161 -1.34 -3.79 -12.75
CA PHE A 161 0.13 -3.79 -12.87
C PHE A 161 0.61 -3.91 -14.33
N LEU A 162 -0.09 -4.69 -15.16
CA LEU A 162 0.23 -4.80 -16.60
C LEU A 162 0.04 -3.48 -17.33
N GLU A 163 -1.02 -2.73 -17.04
CA GLU A 163 -1.28 -1.43 -17.67
C GLU A 163 -0.11 -0.45 -17.43
N ILE A 164 0.37 -0.32 -16.19
CA ILE A 164 1.53 0.54 -15.88
C ILE A 164 2.80 0.04 -16.54
N GLN A 165 3.04 -1.27 -16.55
CA GLN A 165 4.24 -1.82 -17.19
C GLN A 165 4.27 -1.52 -18.70
N GLN A 166 3.11 -1.55 -19.36
CA GLN A 166 2.97 -1.22 -20.79
C GLN A 166 3.17 0.28 -21.04
N GLN A 167 2.60 1.15 -20.19
CA GLN A 167 2.82 2.60 -20.24
C GLN A 167 4.31 2.94 -20.11
N ARG A 168 5.01 2.33 -19.14
CA ARG A 168 6.47 2.51 -18.95
C ARG A 168 7.30 2.06 -20.15
N ARG A 169 6.84 1.03 -20.87
CA ARG A 169 7.52 0.49 -22.06
C ARG A 169 7.25 1.29 -23.34
N GLY A 170 6.51 2.40 -23.27
CA GLY A 170 6.22 3.26 -24.43
C GLY A 170 5.42 2.57 -25.54
N ARG A 171 4.80 1.41 -25.26
CA ARG A 171 4.03 0.64 -26.24
C ARG A 171 2.56 1.04 -26.17
N VAL A 172 2.23 2.25 -26.60
CA VAL A 172 0.83 2.63 -26.84
C VAL A 172 0.52 2.41 -28.33
N ASN A 173 0.20 1.16 -28.69
CA ASN A 173 -0.60 0.92 -29.89
C ASN A 173 -2.07 0.94 -29.45
N HIS A 174 -2.80 2.00 -29.83
CA HIS A 174 -4.26 2.01 -29.79
C HIS A 174 -4.81 0.85 -30.63
N ARG A 175 -5.01 -0.33 -30.02
CA ARG A 175 -5.84 -1.35 -30.62
C ARG A 175 -6.81 -1.93 -29.60
N LYS A 176 -8.07 -1.58 -29.85
CA LYS A 176 -9.32 -1.83 -29.11
C LYS A 176 -9.50 -0.88 -27.92
N GLU A 177 -10.31 0.15 -28.15
CA GLU A 177 -11.29 0.58 -27.16
C GLU A 177 -11.97 -0.69 -26.62
N PHE A 178 -11.54 -1.11 -25.44
CA PHE A 178 -12.31 -2.06 -24.65
C PHE A 178 -13.43 -1.23 -24.04
N SER A 179 -14.67 -1.63 -24.31
CA SER A 179 -15.86 -0.97 -23.78
C SER A 179 -15.75 -0.94 -22.26
N ALA A 180 -15.40 0.24 -21.73
CA ALA A 180 -15.56 0.54 -20.32
C ALA A 180 -17.03 0.22 -19.97
N GLY A 181 -17.24 -0.73 -19.08
CA GLY A 181 -18.53 -0.86 -18.42
C GLY A 181 -18.87 0.49 -17.76
N PRO A 182 -20.16 0.80 -17.57
CA PRO A 182 -20.62 2.14 -17.17
C PRO A 182 -20.12 2.66 -15.82
N ASP A 183 -19.26 1.92 -15.11
CA ASP A 183 -18.69 2.26 -13.79
C ASP A 183 -17.13 2.25 -13.76
N SER A 184 -16.48 2.17 -14.92
CA SER A 184 -15.01 2.08 -15.08
C SER A 184 -14.28 3.45 -15.03
N ASP A 185 -14.70 4.39 -14.19
CA ASP A 185 -14.09 5.72 -14.09
C ASP A 185 -12.82 5.76 -13.21
N ARG A 186 -12.41 4.62 -12.65
CA ARG A 186 -11.25 4.53 -11.75
C ARG A 186 -9.93 4.42 -12.52
N LYS A 187 -9.19 5.53 -12.57
CA LYS A 187 -7.84 5.60 -13.17
C LYS A 187 -6.79 4.96 -12.23
N PRO A 188 -5.78 4.25 -12.78
CA PRO A 188 -4.63 3.83 -11.99
C PRO A 188 -3.94 5.03 -11.35
N ARG A 189 -3.49 4.87 -10.09
CA ARG A 189 -2.71 5.91 -9.41
C ARG A 189 -1.34 6.09 -10.05
N SER A 190 -0.82 7.31 -10.00
CA SER A 190 0.55 7.59 -10.43
C SER A 190 1.56 6.99 -9.46
N GLU A 191 2.79 6.77 -9.95
CA GLU A 191 3.89 6.28 -9.13
C GLU A 191 4.19 7.22 -7.95
N GLU A 192 4.12 8.53 -8.18
CA GLU A 192 4.36 9.54 -7.15
C GLU A 192 3.30 9.48 -6.04
N GLU A 193 2.03 9.30 -6.39
CA GLU A 193 0.94 9.12 -5.41
C GLU A 193 1.14 7.85 -4.58
N MET A 194 1.49 6.73 -5.23
CA MET A 194 1.76 5.48 -4.53
C MET A 194 2.96 5.60 -3.60
N GLN A 195 4.04 6.25 -4.05
CA GLN A 195 5.23 6.46 -3.22
C GLN A 195 4.93 7.36 -2.01
N LYS A 196 4.14 8.42 -2.20
CA LYS A 196 3.71 9.31 -1.11
C LYS A 196 2.87 8.55 -0.08
N GLU A 197 1.89 7.77 -0.52
CA GLU A 197 1.06 6.97 0.39
C GLU A 197 1.89 5.89 1.10
N ALA A 198 2.78 5.20 0.39
CA ALA A 198 3.64 4.17 0.99
C ALA A 198 4.57 4.77 2.05
N PHE A 199 5.17 5.94 1.77
CA PHE A 199 5.99 6.65 2.74
C PHE A 199 5.17 7.09 3.96
N TRP A 200 3.99 7.66 3.74
CA TRP A 200 3.12 8.10 4.82
C TRP A 200 2.65 6.92 5.69
N LEU A 201 2.12 5.85 5.09
CA LEU A 201 1.70 4.66 5.82
C LEU A 201 2.83 4.05 6.62
N ARG A 202 4.04 3.99 6.05
CA ARG A 202 5.21 3.53 6.78
C ARG A 202 5.46 4.34 8.06
N SER A 203 5.35 5.67 7.97
CA SER A 203 5.53 6.55 9.13
C SER A 203 4.47 6.34 10.19
N GLU A 204 3.25 5.98 9.78
CA GLU A 204 2.16 5.66 10.71
C GLU A 204 2.33 4.30 11.36
N VAL A 205 2.78 3.29 10.62
CA VAL A 205 3.08 1.95 11.16
C VAL A 205 4.17 2.02 12.23
N GLU A 206 5.21 2.83 12.02
CA GLU A 206 6.31 2.98 12.98
C GLU A 206 5.84 3.56 14.32
N LYS A 207 4.91 4.52 14.30
CA LYS A 207 4.32 5.10 15.52
C LYS A 207 3.63 4.04 16.37
N ASP A 208 2.92 3.11 15.73
CA ASP A 208 2.23 2.03 16.45
C ASP A 208 3.21 1.04 17.10
N TYR A 209 4.42 0.85 16.54
CA TYR A 209 5.45 0.01 17.18
C TYR A 209 6.08 0.67 18.41
N VAL A 210 6.26 1.99 18.38
CA VAL A 210 6.85 2.74 19.51
C VAL A 210 5.90 2.82 20.70
N GLU A 211 4.59 2.95 20.45
CA GLU A 211 3.58 3.00 21.51
C GLU A 211 3.38 1.66 22.25
N GLU A 212 3.85 0.54 21.69
CA GLU A 212 3.74 -0.80 22.28
C GLU A 212 5.00 -1.26 23.04
N SER A 213 6.10 -0.51 22.96
CA SER A 213 7.41 -0.85 23.55
C SER A 213 7.64 -0.13 24.88
#